data_AF-A0A349S3Y8-F1
#
_entry.id   AF-A0A349S3Y8-F1
#
_cell.length_a   1.000
_cell.length_b   1.000
_cell.length_c   1.000
_cell.angle_alpha   90.00
_cell.angle_beta   90.00
_cell.angle_gamma   90.00
#
_symmetry.space_group_name_H-M   'P 1'
#
loop_
_entity.id
_entity.type
_entity.pdbx_description
1 polymer ?
#
loop_
_entity_poly.entity_id
_entity_poly.type
_entity_poly.pdbx_seq_one_letter_code
_entity_poly.pdbx_strand_id
1 'polypeptide(L)'
;MNKKDIPNLISIGRIALVVPVVYFLLTQHYDKALWLFVIAGISDALDGFIAKHYHYESRLGSILDPLADKLLLVSSFASLTYLGLIPYWLLWLV
;
A
#
# COMPACT_ATOMS: atom_id res chain seq x y z
N MET A 1 13.34 8.24 18.39
CA MET A 1 12.11 8.24 17.58
C MET A 1 10.95 8.53 18.53
N ASN A 2 10.13 9.52 18.23
CA ASN A 2 9.01 9.89 19.08
C ASN A 2 7.87 8.88 18.84
N LYS A 3 7.06 8.52 19.84
CA LYS A 3 5.98 7.52 19.66
C LYS A 3 4.96 7.94 18.59
N LYS A 4 4.91 9.24 18.28
CA LYS A 4 4.09 9.86 17.23
C LYS A 4 4.53 9.52 15.80
N ASP A 5 5.74 9.02 15.61
CA ASP A 5 6.27 8.68 14.28
C ASP A 5 5.91 7.25 13.86
N ILE A 6 5.31 6.45 14.76
CA ILE A 6 4.97 5.04 14.51
C ILE A 6 4.04 4.90 13.29
N PRO A 7 2.92 5.64 13.17
CA PRO A 7 2.07 5.57 11.98
C PRO A 7 2.84 5.89 10.70
N ASN A 8 3.65 6.96 10.71
CA ASN A 8 4.42 7.37 9.53
C ASN A 8 5.41 6.29 9.06
N LEU A 9 6.02 5.54 9.99
CA LEU A 9 6.91 4.44 9.65
C LEU A 9 6.16 3.28 9.01
N ILE A 10 4.92 3.04 9.43
CA ILE A 10 4.06 2.00 8.84
C ILE A 10 3.69 2.40 7.41
N SER A 11 3.32 3.67 7.16
CA SER A 11 3.06 4.18 5.80
C SER A 11 4.30 4.08 4.90
N ILE A 12 5.49 4.44 5.40
CA ILE A 12 6.76 4.28 4.67
C ILE A 12 7.04 2.80 4.38
N GLY A 13 6.80 1.92 5.35
CA GLY A 13 6.91 0.48 5.17
C GLY A 13 5.96 -0.04 4.09
N ARG A 14 4.74 0.52 4.01
CA ARG A 14 3.77 0.20 2.96
C ARG A 14 4.26 0.62 1.58
N ILE A 15 4.82 1.83 1.45
CA ILE A 15 5.44 2.28 0.20
C ILE A 15 6.56 1.34 -0.22
N ALA A 16 7.40 0.90 0.73
CA ALA A 16 8.46 -0.08 0.44
C ALA A 16 7.91 -1.44 0.00
N LEU A 17 6.77 -1.89 0.56
CA LEU A 17 6.07 -3.13 0.18
C LEU A 17 5.51 -3.11 -1.24
N VAL A 18 5.29 -1.94 -1.85
CA VAL A 18 4.84 -1.84 -3.25
C VAL A 18 5.82 -2.53 -4.20
N VAL A 19 7.12 -2.38 -3.97
CA VAL A 19 8.18 -2.97 -4.82
C VAL A 19 8.10 -4.50 -4.89
N PRO A 20 8.12 -5.24 -3.76
CA PRO A 20 8.00 -6.69 -3.80
C PRO A 20 6.63 -7.16 -4.29
N VAL A 21 5.54 -6.42 -4.02
CA VAL A 21 4.20 -6.74 -4.59
C VAL A 21 4.25 -6.74 -6.12
N VAL A 22 4.74 -5.65 -6.72
CA VAL A 22 4.89 -5.53 -8.17
C VAL A 22 5.81 -6.61 -8.73
N TYR A 23 6.95 -6.86 -8.06
CA TYR A 23 7.88 -7.91 -8.47
C TYR A 23 7.22 -9.31 -8.52
N PHE A 24 6.46 -9.68 -7.49
CA PHE A 24 5.77 -10.97 -7.47
C PHE A 24 4.62 -11.05 -8.48
N LEU A 25 3.91 -9.96 -8.72
CA LEU A 25 2.91 -9.90 -9.80
C LEU A 25 3.56 -10.15 -11.16
N LEU A 26 4.64 -9.43 -11.49
CA LEU A 26 5.32 -9.55 -12.77
C LEU A 26 5.99 -10.92 -12.98
N THR A 27 6.42 -11.59 -11.90
CA THR A 27 6.96 -12.96 -11.95
C THR A 27 5.87 -14.04 -11.81
N GLN A 28 4.58 -13.67 -11.90
CA GLN A 28 3.42 -14.56 -11.84
C GLN A 28 3.29 -15.38 -10.54
N HIS A 29 3.90 -14.94 -9.44
CA HIS A 29 3.72 -15.52 -8.11
C HIS A 29 2.56 -14.82 -7.39
N TYR A 30 1.34 -15.05 -7.88
CA TYR A 30 0.13 -14.35 -7.42
C TYR A 30 -0.19 -14.61 -5.95
N ASP A 31 0.14 -15.80 -5.44
CA ASP A 31 0.01 -16.18 -4.04
C ASP A 31 0.81 -15.26 -3.12
N LYS A 32 2.09 -15.04 -3.42
CA LYS A 32 2.97 -14.16 -2.64
C LYS A 32 2.57 -12.70 -2.76
N ALA A 33 2.20 -12.28 -3.97
CA ALA A 33 1.69 -10.92 -4.20
C ALA A 33 0.42 -10.65 -3.39
N LEU A 34 -0.51 -11.59 -3.35
CA LEU A 34 -1.74 -11.49 -2.56
C LEU A 34 -1.43 -11.37 -1.07
N TRP A 35 -0.56 -12.23 -0.53
CA TRP A 35 -0.18 -12.16 0.88
C TRP A 35 0.45 -10.83 1.25
N LEU A 36 1.38 -10.32 0.44
CA LEU A 36 1.98 -9.00 0.67
C LEU A 36 0.97 -7.87 0.57
N PHE A 37 0.04 -7.93 -0.38
CA PHE A 37 -1.04 -6.96 -0.52
C PHE A 37 -1.96 -6.96 0.72
N VAL A 38 -2.32 -8.14 1.23
CA VAL A 38 -3.10 -8.28 2.46
C VAL A 38 -2.34 -7.71 3.65
N ILE A 39 -1.04 -7.99 3.78
CA ILE A 39 -0.20 -7.42 4.84
C ILE A 39 -0.17 -5.89 4.75
N ALA A 40 -0.05 -5.33 3.54
CA ALA A 40 -0.08 -3.89 3.31
C ALA A 40 -1.44 -3.26 3.66
N GLY A 41 -2.57 -3.94 3.38
CA GLY A 41 -3.89 -3.48 3.78
C GLY A 41 -4.14 -3.56 5.29
N ILE A 42 -3.64 -4.61 5.95
CA ILE A 42 -3.71 -4.73 7.42
C ILE A 42 -2.85 -3.66 8.08
N SER A 43 -1.69 -3.33 7.52
CA SER A 43 -0.82 -2.29 8.08
C SER A 43 -1.49 -0.92 8.07
N ASP A 44 -2.30 -0.60 7.06
CA ASP A 44 -3.16 0.60 7.00
C ASP A 44 -4.24 0.65 8.06
N ALA A 45 -4.96 -0.46 8.24
CA ALA A 45 -5.97 -0.50 9.29
C ALA A 45 -5.33 -0.27 10.68
N LEU A 46 -4.12 -0.80 10.89
CA LEU A 46 -3.39 -0.67 12.15
C LEU A 46 -2.84 0.73 12.37
N ASP A 47 -2.21 1.37 11.38
CA ASP A 47 -1.65 2.71 11.56
C ASP A 47 -2.74 3.77 11.76
N GLY A 48 -3.83 3.71 11.00
CA GLY A 48 -4.99 4.58 11.18
C GLY A 48 -5.65 4.38 12.55
N PHE A 49 -5.76 3.13 13.01
CA PHE A 49 -6.27 2.83 14.35
C PHE A 49 -5.37 3.41 15.44
N ILE A 50 -4.05 3.22 15.35
CA ILE A 50 -3.08 3.76 16.33
C ILE A 50 -3.09 5.29 16.31
N ALA A 51 -3.09 5.91 15.12
CA ALA A 51 -3.12 7.36 14.98
C ALA A 51 -4.35 7.97 15.66
N LYS A 52 -5.53 7.38 15.43
CA LYS A 52 -6.79 7.85 16.00
C LYS A 52 -6.92 7.56 17.49
N HIS A 53 -6.47 6.39 17.95
CA HIS A 53 -6.59 6.00 19.36
C HIS A 53 -5.66 6.82 20.27
N TYR A 54 -4.45 7.15 19.80
CA TYR A 54 -3.46 7.88 20.58
C TYR A 54 -3.38 9.38 20.25
N HIS A 55 -4.23 9.89 19.37
CA HIS A 55 -4.17 11.26 18.84
C HIS A 55 -2.79 11.61 18.26
N TYR A 56 -2.20 10.64 17.54
CA TYR A 56 -0.88 10.76 16.90
C TYR A 56 -0.97 11.17 15.42
N GLU A 57 -2.09 11.78 15.03
CA GLU A 57 -2.28 12.34 13.71
C GLU A 57 -1.18 13.37 13.41
N SER A 58 -0.51 13.19 12.28
CA SER A 58 0.55 14.09 11.83
C SER A 58 0.27 14.57 10.41
N ARG A 59 0.68 15.81 10.10
CA ARG A 59 0.52 16.37 8.76
C ARG A 59 1.26 15.54 7.69
N LEU A 60 2.36 14.90 8.06
CA LEU A 60 3.09 14.00 7.18
C LEU A 60 2.33 12.70 6.94
N GLY A 61 1.81 12.06 7.99
CA GLY A 61 0.97 10.86 7.88
C GLY A 61 -0.24 11.09 6.98
N SER A 62 -0.95 12.20 7.17
CA SER A 62 -2.11 12.55 6.32
C SER A 62 -1.81 12.70 4.83
N ILE A 63 -0.54 12.87 4.45
CA ILE A 63 -0.09 12.92 3.05
C ILE A 63 0.48 11.55 2.62
N LEU A 64 1.21 10.88 3.50
CA LEU A 64 1.85 9.59 3.22
C LEU A 64 0.83 8.47 3.08
N ASP A 65 -0.25 8.43 3.87
CA ASP A 65 -1.23 7.33 3.82
C ASP A 65 -1.94 7.29 2.46
N PRO A 66 -2.55 8.40 1.96
CA PRO A 66 -3.18 8.39 0.64
C PRO A 66 -2.20 8.16 -0.51
N LEU A 67 -0.93 8.55 -0.32
CA LEU A 67 0.13 8.34 -1.30
C LEU A 67 0.53 6.86 -1.35
N ALA A 68 0.71 6.21 -0.20
CA ALA A 68 1.02 4.79 -0.11
C ALA A 68 -0.11 3.95 -0.73
N ASP A 69 -1.36 4.28 -0.44
CA ASP A 69 -2.53 3.59 -0.99
C ASP A 69 -2.63 3.73 -2.50
N LYS A 70 -2.50 4.96 -3.01
CA LYS A 70 -2.51 5.20 -4.46
C LYS A 70 -1.38 4.46 -5.16
N LEU A 71 -0.17 4.48 -4.59
CA LEU A 71 0.96 3.76 -5.17
C LEU A 71 0.68 2.26 -5.24
N LEU A 72 0.22 1.65 -4.14
CA LEU A 72 -0.08 0.22 -4.10
C LEU A 72 -1.19 -0.16 -5.09
N LEU A 73 -2.28 0.61 -5.14
CA LEU A 73 -3.40 0.36 -6.05
C LEU A 73 -2.99 0.55 -7.51
N VAL A 74 -2.45 1.72 -7.87
CA VAL A 74 -2.06 2.03 -9.26
C VAL A 74 -1.02 1.04 -9.77
N SER A 75 0.01 0.71 -8.96
CA SER A 75 1.05 -0.23 -9.39
C SER A 75 0.52 -1.65 -9.56
N SER A 76 -0.38 -2.10 -8.67
CA SER A 76 -0.97 -3.44 -8.75
C SER A 76 -1.87 -3.55 -9.98
N PHE A 77 -2.75 -2.57 -10.20
CA PHE A 77 -3.60 -2.54 -11.39
C PHE A 77 -2.77 -2.44 -12.67
N ALA A 78 -1.76 -1.56 -12.71
CA ALA A 78 -0.89 -1.42 -13.86
C ALA A 78 -0.15 -2.73 -14.19
N SER A 79 0.34 -3.44 -13.16
CA SER A 79 1.00 -4.74 -13.33
C SER A 79 0.04 -5.81 -13.87
N LEU A 80 -1.18 -5.89 -13.32
CA LEU A 80 -2.20 -6.84 -13.76
C LEU A 80 -2.69 -6.55 -15.19
N THR A 81 -2.85 -5.27 -15.55
CA THR A 81 -3.19 -4.86 -16.92
C THR A 81 -2.05 -5.18 -17.88
N TYR A 82 -0.80 -4.93 -17.49
CA TYR A 82 0.38 -5.26 -18.30
C TYR A 82 0.47 -6.77 -18.59
N LEU A 83 0.10 -7.61 -17.62
CA LEU A 83 0.02 -9.06 -17.78
C LEU A 83 -1.21 -9.53 -18.58
N GLY A 84 -2.09 -8.62 -19.00
CA GLY A 84 -3.32 -8.93 -19.72
C GLY A 84 -4.41 -9.61 -18.87
N LEU A 85 -4.29 -9.56 -17.54
CA LEU A 85 -5.23 -10.22 -16.62
C LEU A 85 -6.48 -9.37 -16.34
N ILE A 86 -6.36 -8.05 -16.44
CA ILE A 86 -7.48 -7.11 -16.27
C ILE A 86 -7.53 -6.12 -17.44
N PRO A 87 -8.73 -5.67 -17.84
CA PRO A 87 -8.90 -4.71 -18.93
C PRO A 87 -8.37 -3.31 -18.57
N TYR A 88 -7.91 -2.57 -19.58
CA TYR A 88 -7.35 -1.22 -19.43
C TYR A 88 -8.30 -0.20 -18.78
N TRP A 89 -9.63 -0.34 -18.97
CA TRP A 89 -10.58 0.60 -18.37
C TRP A 89 -10.58 0.55 -16.83
N LEU A 90 -10.25 -0.60 -16.22
CA LEU A 90 -10.14 -0.71 -14.77
C LEU A 90 -8.93 0.05 -14.23
N LEU A 91 -7.82 0.08 -14.96
CA LEU A 91 -6.64 0.87 -14.59
C LEU A 91 -6.96 2.36 -14.54
N TRP A 92 -7.79 2.86 -15.47
CA TRP A 92 -8.17 4.28 -15.52
C TRP A 92 -9.13 4.71 -14.40
N LEU A 93 -9.77 3.76 -13.69
CA LEU A 93 -10.63 4.07 -12.54
C LEU A 93 -9.86 4.29 -11.24
N VAL A 94 -8.58 3.94 -11.21
CA VAL A 94 -7.69 4.00 -10.04
C VAL A 94 -6.78 5.22 -10.15
#